data_AF-A0A8S3WIN6-F1
#
_entry.id   AF-A0A8S3WIN6-F1
#
_cell.length_a   1.000
_cell.length_b   1.000
_cell.length_c   1.000
_cell.angle_alpha   90.00
_cell.angle_beta   90.00
_cell.angle_gamma   90.00
#
_symmetry.space_group_name_H-M   'P 1'
#
loop_
_entity.id
_entity.type
_entity.pdbx_description
1 polymer ?
#
loop_
_entity_poly.entity_id
_entity_poly.type
_entity_poly.pdbx_seq_one_letter_code
_entity_poly.pdbx_strand_id
1 'polypeptide(L)'
;MENPRRGAVSRFTHREYADMYLIYGETRKVSTRGIVSLNARLAARLYAERYPDRRHPTYEVIERLDSAYREGRIPGTRGSQSGSPRTIEDDVVLQDCEEDPRLRFV
;
A
#
# COMPACT_ATOMS: atom_id res chain seq x y z
N MET A 1 -16.58 30.32 20.12
CA MET A 1 -17.41 29.92 18.96
C MET A 1 -16.43 29.52 17.85
N GLU A 2 -16.04 28.24 17.82
CA GLU A 2 -15.01 27.76 16.89
C GLU A 2 -15.69 27.00 15.74
N ASN A 3 -15.36 27.41 14.52
CA ASN A 3 -16.00 26.99 13.27
C ASN A 3 -15.60 25.54 12.93
N PRO A 4 -16.53 24.61 12.64
CA PRO A 4 -16.19 23.21 12.43
C PRO A 4 -15.47 23.08 11.09
N ARG A 5 -14.14 22.93 11.14
CA ARG A 5 -13.31 22.73 9.95
C ARG A 5 -13.85 21.52 9.18
N ARG A 6 -14.38 21.81 7.99
CA ARG A 6 -14.68 20.89 6.88
C ARG A 6 -13.92 19.57 7.04
N GLY A 7 -14.67 18.47 7.17
CA GLY A 7 -14.17 17.13 7.46
C GLY A 7 -12.91 16.78 6.66
N ALA A 8 -11.78 16.74 7.36
CA ALA A 8 -10.57 16.16 6.83
C ALA A 8 -10.90 14.69 6.53
N VAL A 9 -10.83 14.31 5.25
CA VAL A 9 -10.85 12.90 4.87
C VAL A 9 -9.69 12.26 5.62
N SER A 10 -9.99 11.57 6.73
CA SER A 10 -8.96 11.04 7.62
C SER A 10 -7.97 10.24 6.78
N ARG A 11 -6.67 10.45 6.96
CA ARG A 11 -5.66 9.75 6.16
C ARG A 11 -5.45 8.39 6.80
N PHE A 12 -5.30 7.33 5.98
CA PHE A 12 -4.89 6.04 6.53
C PHE A 12 -3.46 6.14 7.04
N THR A 13 -3.15 5.34 8.06
CA THR A 13 -1.78 5.19 8.59
C THR A 13 -0.91 4.39 7.63
N HIS A 14 0.42 4.48 7.75
CA HIS A 14 1.34 3.69 6.92
C HIS A 14 1.10 2.18 7.08
N ARG A 15 0.77 1.72 8.29
CA ARG A 15 0.42 0.32 8.54
C ARG A 15 -0.84 -0.09 7.79
N GLU A 16 -1.88 0.73 7.84
CA GLU A 16 -3.11 0.45 7.09
C GLU A 16 -2.86 0.46 5.57
N TYR A 17 -2.04 1.37 5.06
CA TYR A 17 -1.63 1.37 3.66
C TYR A 17 -0.86 0.09 3.27
N ALA A 18 0.06 -0.38 4.12
CA ALA A 18 0.76 -1.63 3.88
C ALA A 18 -0.20 -2.83 3.87
N ASP A 19 -1.09 -2.93 4.87
CA ASP A 19 -2.11 -3.99 4.96
C ASP A 19 -3.02 -3.98 3.71
N MET A 20 -3.40 -2.80 3.21
CA MET A 20 -4.18 -2.66 1.97
C MET A 20 -3.42 -3.18 0.75
N TYR A 21 -2.13 -2.88 0.64
CA TYR A 21 -1.33 -3.26 -0.52
C TYR A 21 -1.06 -4.76 -0.55
N LEU A 22 -0.86 -5.38 0.62
CA LEU A 22 -0.78 -6.83 0.75
C LEU A 22 -2.06 -7.50 0.26
N ILE A 23 -3.22 -7.06 0.75
CA ILE A 23 -4.53 -7.58 0.32
C ILE A 23 -4.76 -7.34 -1.17
N TYR A 24 -4.32 -6.20 -1.71
CA TYR A 24 -4.41 -5.92 -3.14
C TYR A 24 -3.62 -6.94 -3.96
N GLY A 25 -2.40 -7.28 -3.55
CA GLY A 25 -1.59 -8.32 -4.17
C GLY A 25 -2.26 -9.70 -4.21
N GLU A 26 -3.06 -10.03 -3.20
CA GLU A 26 -3.80 -11.31 -3.15
C GLU A 26 -4.94 -11.39 -4.18
N THR A 27 -5.38 -10.25 -4.71
CA THR A 27 -6.38 -10.23 -5.78
C THR A 27 -5.83 -10.54 -7.16
N ARG A 28 -4.55 -10.93 -7.24
CA ARG A 28 -3.85 -11.27 -8.48
C ARG A 28 -4.55 -12.43 -9.19
N LYS A 29 -4.87 -12.20 -10.46
CA LYS A 29 -5.39 -13.23 -11.37
C LYS A 29 -4.58 -13.25 -12.66
N VAL A 30 -4.24 -14.45 -13.13
CA VAL A 30 -3.56 -14.68 -14.40
C VAL A 30 -4.59 -15.14 -15.42
N SER A 31 -4.70 -14.44 -16.54
CA SER A 31 -5.59 -14.84 -17.64
C SER A 31 -4.96 -15.95 -18.50
N THR A 32 -5.75 -16.61 -19.33
CA THR A 32 -5.28 -17.65 -20.28
C THR A 32 -4.16 -17.17 -21.21
N ARG A 33 -4.06 -15.86 -21.45
CA ARG A 33 -3.00 -15.23 -22.28
C ARG A 33 -1.74 -14.85 -21.48
N GLY A 34 -1.65 -15.21 -20.21
CA GLY A 34 -0.52 -14.87 -19.33
C GLY A 34 -0.56 -13.42 -18.78
N ILE A 35 -1.59 -12.63 -19.10
CA ILE A 35 -1.72 -11.25 -18.58
C ILE A 35 -2.14 -11.33 -17.11
N VAL A 36 -1.38 -10.66 -16.25
CA VAL A 36 -1.66 -10.52 -14.82
C VAL A 36 -2.57 -9.32 -14.60
N SER A 37 -3.62 -9.49 -13.81
CA SER A 37 -4.53 -8.41 -13.40
C SER A 37 -4.73 -8.42 -11.89
N LEU A 38 -4.97 -7.25 -11.32
CA LEU A 38 -5.29 -7.04 -9.91
C LEU A 38 -6.66 -6.36 -9.82
N ASN A 39 -7.39 -6.58 -8.72
CA ASN A 39 -8.76 -6.09 -8.58
C ASN A 39 -8.94 -5.27 -7.29
N ALA A 40 -8.94 -3.94 -7.44
CA ALA A 40 -9.04 -3.01 -6.32
C ALA A 40 -10.39 -3.10 -5.59
N ARG A 41 -11.47 -3.42 -6.30
CA ARG A 41 -12.80 -3.59 -5.69
C ARG A 41 -12.88 -4.83 -4.82
N LEU A 42 -12.29 -5.93 -5.30
CA LEU A 42 -12.18 -7.15 -4.50
C LEU A 42 -11.30 -6.92 -3.28
N ALA A 43 -10.19 -6.20 -3.44
CA ALA A 43 -9.28 -5.88 -2.34
C ALA A 43 -9.97 -5.04 -1.26
N ALA A 44 -10.78 -4.04 -1.63
CA ALA A 44 -11.53 -3.24 -0.67
C ALA A 44 -12.54 -4.09 0.14
N ARG A 45 -13.20 -5.06 -0.50
CA ARG A 45 -14.10 -6.00 0.18
C ARG A 45 -13.34 -6.91 1.14
N LEU A 46 -12.25 -7.52 0.68
CA LEU A 46 -11.39 -8.37 1.52
C LEU A 46 -10.81 -7.61 2.71
N TYR A 47 -10.48 -6.33 2.54
CA TYR A 47 -10.02 -5.48 3.63
C TYR A 47 -11.09 -5.31 4.71
N ALA A 48 -12.33 -5.03 4.30
CA ALA A 48 -13.46 -4.92 5.23
C ALA A 48 -13.76 -6.24 5.95
N GLU A 49 -13.64 -7.37 5.26
CA GLU A 49 -13.82 -8.70 5.85
C GLU A 49 -12.74 -9.04 6.88
N ARG A 50 -11.47 -8.69 6.60
CA ARG A 50 -10.34 -8.98 7.50
C ARG A 50 -10.22 -8.04 8.68
N TYR A 51 -10.62 -6.78 8.49
CA TYR A 51 -10.49 -5.74 9.49
C TYR A 51 -11.84 -5.04 9.72
N PRO A 52 -12.82 -5.74 10.32
CA PRO A 52 -14.17 -5.21 10.48
C PRO A 52 -14.20 -3.94 11.34
N ASP A 53 -13.36 -3.86 12.38
CA ASP A 53 -13.33 -2.74 13.32
C ASP A 53 -12.52 -1.52 12.82
N ARG A 54 -11.87 -1.64 11.66
CA ARG A 54 -11.07 -0.56 11.08
C ARG A 54 -11.88 0.24 10.07
N ARG A 55 -11.35 1.41 9.71
CA ARG A 55 -11.90 2.18 8.59
C ARG A 55 -11.68 1.44 7.27
N HIS A 56 -12.73 1.33 6.45
CA HIS A 56 -12.65 0.63 5.18
C HIS A 56 -12.21 1.58 4.04
N PRO A 57 -11.22 1.20 3.22
CA PRO A 57 -10.84 1.96 2.04
C PRO A 57 -11.88 1.80 0.92
N THR A 58 -12.02 2.85 0.10
CA THR A 58 -12.68 2.71 -1.21
C THR A 58 -11.68 2.12 -2.22
N TYR A 59 -12.19 1.54 -3.32
CA TYR A 59 -11.33 1.01 -4.37
C TYR A 59 -10.38 2.07 -4.97
N GLU A 60 -10.83 3.34 -5.05
CA GLU A 60 -9.99 4.45 -5.52
C GLU A 60 -8.80 4.73 -4.59
N VAL A 61 -8.92 4.47 -3.29
CA VAL A 61 -7.80 4.61 -2.35
C VAL A 61 -6.73 3.57 -2.68
N ILE A 62 -7.15 2.35 -3.01
CA ILE A 62 -6.25 1.25 -3.39
C ILE A 62 -5.59 1.53 -4.74
N GLU A 63 -6.30 2.10 -5.71
CA GLU A 63 -5.71 2.51 -7.00
C GLU A 63 -4.69 3.65 -6.85
N ARG A 64 -5.01 4.66 -6.03
CA ARG A 64 -4.07 5.75 -5.71
C ARG A 64 -2.84 5.23 -4.97
N LEU A 65 -3.01 4.24 -4.11
CA LEU A 65 -1.95 3.56 -3.39
C LEU A 65 -1.00 2.81 -4.35
N ASP A 66 -1.54 2.00 -5.25
CA ASP A 66 -0.78 1.30 -6.29
C ASP A 66 -0.01 2.26 -7.20
N SER A 67 -0.66 3.34 -7.63
CA SER A 67 -0.01 4.38 -8.44
C SER A 67 1.15 5.05 -7.67
N ALA A 68 0.95 5.37 -6.39
CA ALA A 68 2.01 5.95 -5.56
C ALA A 68 3.22 5.02 -5.45
N TYR A 69 3.02 3.73 -5.17
CA TYR A 69 4.13 2.78 -5.06
C TYR A 69 4.84 2.52 -6.39
N ARG A 70 4.11 2.42 -7.50
CA ARG A 70 4.73 2.32 -8.84
C ARG A 70 5.58 3.52 -9.20
N GLU A 71 5.21 4.69 -8.70
CA GLU A 71 5.98 5.93 -8.88
C GLU A 71 7.07 6.13 -7.81
N GLY A 72 7.30 5.16 -6.92
CA GLY A 72 8.30 5.26 -5.84
C GLY A 72 7.94 6.28 -4.75
N ARG A 73 6.66 6.67 -4.64
CA ARG A 73 6.18 7.65 -3.66
C ARG A 73 5.60 6.97 -2.43
N ILE A 74 5.86 7.53 -1.24
CA ILE A 74 5.22 7.09 -0.01
C ILE A 74 3.79 7.68 0.06
N PRO A 75 2.74 6.82 0.02
CA PRO A 75 1.35 7.25 0.17
C PRO A 75 1.17 7.85 1.57
N GLY A 76 0.27 8.82 1.71
CA GLY A 76 0.12 9.45 3.04
C GLY A 76 1.00 10.68 3.26
N THR A 77 1.88 11.02 2.32
CA THR A 77 2.68 12.26 2.33
C THR A 77 2.01 13.29 1.41
N ARG A 78 1.67 14.49 1.89
CA ARG A 78 1.27 15.59 0.99
C ARG A 78 2.58 16.26 0.59
N GLY A 79 2.75 16.54 -0.70
CA GLY A 79 3.95 17.13 -1.26
C GLY A 79 4.51 18.24 -0.37
N SER A 80 5.58 17.91 0.34
CA SER A 80 6.51 18.85 0.92
C SER A 80 7.88 18.25 0.66
N GLN A 81 8.71 19.07 0.02
CA GLN A 81 10.09 18.83 -0.35
C GLN A 81 10.25 18.02 -1.65
N SER A 82 10.29 18.78 -2.73
CA SER A 82 11.26 18.68 -3.81
C SER A 82 12.68 18.36 -3.29
N GLY A 83 12.86 17.14 -2.82
CA GLY A 83 14.14 16.52 -2.51
C GLY A 83 14.03 15.10 -3.01
N SER A 84 14.89 14.73 -3.96
CA SER A 84 15.03 13.37 -4.44
C SER A 84 14.99 12.39 -3.25
N PRO A 85 14.25 11.27 -3.32
CA PRO A 85 14.41 10.20 -2.36
C PRO A 85 15.91 9.96 -2.21
N ARG A 86 16.44 10.03 -0.98
CA ARG A 86 17.79 9.52 -0.74
C ARG A 86 17.71 8.05 -1.09
N THR A 87 18.31 7.67 -2.21
CA THR A 87 18.65 6.28 -2.49
C THR A 87 19.47 5.83 -1.29
N ILE A 88 18.83 5.07 -0.40
CA ILE A 88 19.56 4.10 0.40
C ILE A 88 20.15 3.19 -0.69
N GLU A 89 21.46 3.10 -0.77
CA GLU A 89 22.10 2.23 -1.76
C GLU A 89 21.49 0.83 -1.61
N ASP A 90 20.85 0.33 -2.67
CA ASP A 90 20.09 -0.92 -2.68
C ASP A 90 20.96 -2.10 -2.18
N ASP A 91 22.29 -1.99 -2.35
CA ASP A 91 23.29 -2.96 -1.93
C ASP A 91 23.33 -3.16 -0.40
N VAL A 92 22.98 -2.16 0.42
CA VAL A 92 23.00 -2.28 1.89
C VAL A 92 21.78 -3.06 2.40
N VAL A 93 20.64 -2.96 1.71
CA VAL A 93 19.39 -3.61 2.14
C VAL A 93 19.34 -5.09 1.74
N LEU A 94 19.95 -5.44 0.60
CA LEU A 94 20.04 -6.83 0.12
C LEU A 94 21.03 -7.69 0.94
N GLN A 95 22.04 -7.08 1.54
CA GLN A 95 23.04 -7.79 2.34
C GLN A 95 22.48 -8.30 3.68
N ASP A 96 21.53 -7.59 4.29
CA ASP A 96 20.87 -8.01 5.53
C ASP A 96 19.87 -9.17 5.32
N CYS A 97 19.44 -9.43 4.08
CA CYS A 97 18.56 -10.56 3.76
C CYS A 97 19.32 -11.88 3.55
N GLU A 98 20.64 -11.84 3.32
CA GLU A 98 21.45 -13.03 3.02
C GLU A 98 21.91 -13.81 4.27
N GLU A 99 21.81 -13.24 5.48
CA GLU A 99 22.39 -13.85 6.70
C GLU A 99 21.40 -14.46 7.71
N ASP A 100 20.08 -14.52 7.46
CA ASP A 100 19.18 -15.33 8.30
C ASP A 100 18.42 -16.43 7.51
N PRO A 101 18.91 -17.69 7.54
CA PRO A 101 18.23 -18.83 6.92
C PRO A 101 16.86 -19.17 7.53
N ARG A 102 16.35 -18.40 8.51
CA ARG A 102 14.98 -18.50 9.04
C ARG A 102 13.92 -17.81 8.17
N LEU A 103 14.29 -17.06 7.14
CA LEU A 103 13.35 -16.47 6.16
C LEU A 103 12.96 -17.43 5.01
N ARG A 104 13.32 -18.72 5.09
CA ARG A 104 12.75 -19.76 4.22
C ARG A 104 11.36 -20.14 4.73
N PHE A 105 10.33 -19.59 4.09
CA PHE A 105 8.97 -20.13 4.21
C PHE A 105 8.94 -21.60 3.76
N VAL A 106 8.14 -22.39 4.48
CA VAL A 106 7.88 -23.84 4.32
C VAL A 106 7.54 -24.24 2.89
#